data_AF-A0A947ANI6-F1
#
_entry.id   AF-A0A947ANI6-F1
#
_cell.length_a   1.000
_cell.length_b   1.000
_cell.length_c   1.000
_cell.angle_alpha   90.00
_cell.angle_beta   90.00
_cell.angle_gamma   90.00
#
_symmetry.space_group_name_H-M   'P 1'
#
loop_
_entity.id
_entity.type
_entity.pdbx_description
1 polymer ?
#
loop_
_entity_poly.entity_id
_entity_poly.type
_entity_poly.pdbx_seq_one_letter_code
_entity_poly.pdbx_strand_id
1 'polypeptide(L)' 'MRDDPHDLIYKAVGWTLRELGKRSLEAEVSFLKKHYKQMPRTMLRYAIEHFSEPERKSYLKGAV' A
#
# COMPACT_ATOMS: atom_id res chain seq x y z
N MET A 1 21.91 1.93 11.63
CA MET A 1 21.70 2.28 10.21
C MET A 1 20.35 1.67 9.86
N ARG A 2 19.29 2.50 9.81
CA ARG A 2 17.90 2.06 9.72
C ARG A 2 17.64 1.59 8.28
N ASP A 3 17.24 0.32 8.10
CA ASP A 3 16.72 -0.17 6.84
C ASP A 3 15.63 0.77 6.33
N ASP A 4 15.95 1.51 5.27
CA ASP A 4 15.17 2.66 4.81
C ASP A 4 13.82 2.20 4.28
N PRO A 5 12.70 2.50 4.97
CA PRO A 5 11.35 2.17 4.50
C PRO A 5 11.04 2.85 3.15
N HIS A 6 11.83 3.85 2.78
CA HIS A 6 11.72 4.60 1.54
C HIS A 6 12.02 3.77 0.30
N ASP A 7 12.92 2.77 0.37
CA ASP A 7 13.29 1.95 -0.80
C ASP A 7 12.13 1.10 -1.33
N LEU A 8 11.28 0.62 -0.42
CA LEU A 8 10.06 -0.10 -0.79
C LEU A 8 9.07 0.83 -1.48
N ILE A 9 8.97 2.09 -1.04
CA ILE A 9 8.09 3.09 -1.66
C ILE A 9 8.58 3.42 -3.07
N TYR A 10 9.87 3.71 -3.26
CA TYR A 10 10.38 4.05 -4.59
C TYR A 10 10.23 2.90 -5.59
N LYS A 11 10.42 1.65 -5.15
CA LYS A 11 10.18 0.46 -5.99
C LYS A 11 8.70 0.24 -6.27
N ALA A 12 7.85 0.40 -5.25
CA ALA A 12 6.40 0.32 -5.39
C ALA A 12 5.88 1.35 -6.40
N VAL A 13 6.23 2.62 -6.22
CA VAL A 13 5.83 3.71 -7.10
C VAL A 13 6.35 3.49 -8.51
N GLY A 14 7.59 3.01 -8.69
CA GLY A 14 8.13 2.68 -10.02
C GLY A 14 7.41 1.52 -10.74
N TRP A 15 6.94 0.52 -10.00
CA TRP A 15 6.13 -0.57 -10.54
C TRP A 15 4.69 -0.16 -10.78
N THR A 16 4.06 0.49 -9.81
CA THR A 16 2.70 1.01 -9.93
C THR A 16 2.62 1.99 -11.09
N LEU A 17 3.61 2.86 -11.33
CA LEU A 17 3.66 3.74 -12.52
C LEU A 17 3.77 2.98 -13.85
N ARG A 18 4.37 1.78 -13.87
CA ARG A 18 4.36 0.89 -15.04
C ARG A 18 3.01 0.20 -15.24
N GLU A 19 2.33 -0.17 -14.15
CA GLU A 19 1.01 -0.81 -14.14
C GLU A 19 -0.16 0.20 -14.37
N LEU A 20 0.03 1.48 -14.00
CA LEU A 20 -0.96 2.55 -13.91
C LEU A 20 -1.50 3.07 -15.24
N GLY A 21 -1.16 2.44 -16.36
CA GLY A 21 -1.67 2.83 -17.66
C GLY A 21 -3.20 2.81 -17.79
N LYS A 22 -3.94 2.09 -16.92
CA LYS A 22 -5.41 1.95 -17.07
C LYS A 22 -6.29 1.87 -15.79
N ARG A 23 -5.78 1.63 -14.57
CA ARG A 23 -6.63 1.50 -13.35
C ARG A 23 -5.84 1.78 -12.06
N SER A 24 -5.99 2.97 -11.50
CA SER A 24 -5.22 3.43 -10.33
C SER A 24 -5.56 2.71 -9.03
N LEU A 25 -6.83 2.41 -8.79
CA LEU A 25 -7.28 1.83 -7.53
C LEU A 25 -6.96 0.33 -7.41
N GLU A 26 -7.13 -0.44 -8.48
CA GLU A 26 -6.85 -1.89 -8.46
C GLU A 26 -5.37 -2.19 -8.25
N ALA A 27 -4.48 -1.39 -8.86
CA ALA A 27 -3.04 -1.53 -8.68
C ALA A 27 -2.63 -1.22 -7.23
N GLU A 28 -3.19 -0.17 -6.63
CA GLU A 28 -2.95 0.19 -5.24
C GLU A 28 -3.46 -0.89 -4.28
N VAL A 29 -4.67 -1.41 -4.49
CA VAL A 29 -5.22 -2.52 -3.71
C VAL A 29 -4.32 -3.75 -3.80
N SER A 30 -3.91 -4.14 -5.02
CA SER A 30 -3.04 -5.30 -5.24
C SER A 30 -1.69 -5.14 -4.54
N PHE A 31 -1.10 -3.94 -4.64
CA PHE A 31 0.14 -3.60 -3.96
C PHE A 31 -0.01 -3.69 -2.43
N LEU A 32 -1.05 -3.06 -1.88
CA LEU A 32 -1.34 -3.09 -0.45
C LEU A 32 -1.55 -4.52 0.03
N LYS A 33 -2.32 -5.34 -0.68
CA LYS A 33 -2.50 -6.77 -0.34
C LYS A 33 -1.19 -7.55 -0.24
N LYS A 34 -0.22 -7.25 -1.11
CA LYS A 34 1.07 -7.93 -1.12
C LYS A 34 2.03 -7.43 -0.05
N HIS A 35 1.98 -6.13 0.27
CA HIS A 35 3.00 -5.46 1.09
C HIS A 35 2.51 -4.95 2.46
N TYR A 36 1.21 -4.95 2.77
CA TYR A 36 0.67 -4.36 4.00
C TYR A 36 1.30 -4.93 5.29
N LYS A 37 1.71 -6.21 5.28
CA LYS A 37 2.34 -6.87 6.44
C LYS A 37 3.76 -6.36 6.73
N GLN A 38 4.45 -5.86 5.70
CA GLN A 38 5.82 -5.34 5.80
C GLN A 38 5.84 -3.80 5.86
N MET A 39 4.72 -3.16 5.53
CA MET A 39 4.58 -1.71 5.57
C MET A 39 4.49 -1.20 7.02
N PRO A 40 5.17 -0.08 7.33
CA PRO A 40 4.96 0.63 8.59
C PRO A 40 3.49 1.05 8.75
N ARG A 41 2.96 0.91 9.97
CA ARG A 41 1.56 1.25 10.31
C ARG A 41 1.15 2.68 9.90
N THR A 42 2.08 3.62 10.01
CA THR A 42 1.85 5.03 9.61
C THR A 42 1.64 5.14 8.10
N MET A 43 2.44 4.45 7.30
CA MET A 43 2.33 4.45 5.83
C MET A 43 1.08 3.72 5.37
N LEU A 44 0.78 2.56 5.97
CA LEU A 44 -0.46 1.84 5.70
C LEU A 44 -1.69 2.72 5.95
N ARG A 45 -1.68 3.52 7.02
CA ARG A 45 -2.75 4.45 7.34
C ARG A 45 -2.93 5.56 6.29
N TYR A 46 -1.84 6.10 5.73
CA TYR A 46 -1.91 7.09 4.65
C TYR A 46 -2.40 6.44 3.34
N ALA A 47 -1.88 5.27 2.98
CA ALA A 47 -2.28 4.58 1.76
C ALA A 47 -3.77 4.18 1.77
N ILE A 48 -4.33 3.84 2.93
CA ILE A 48 -5.76 3.51 3.06
C ILE A 48 -6.63 4.71 3.46
N GLU A 49 -6.12 5.95 3.42
CA GLU A 49 -6.88 7.10 3.93
C GLU A 49 -8.16 7.38 3.11
N HIS A 50 -8.09 7.11 1.80
CA HIS A 50 -9.20 7.27 0.85
C HIS A 50 -10.09 6.02 0.74
N PHE A 51 -9.74 4.93 1.42
CA PHE A 51 -10.54 3.70 1.46
C PHE A 51 -11.74 3.85 2.39
N SER A 52 -12.77 3.03 2.15
CA SER A 52 -13.93 2.98 3.04
C SER A 52 -13.54 2.48 4.44
N GLU A 53 -14.25 2.93 5.48
CA GLU A 53 -14.01 2.49 6.85
C GLU A 53 -13.90 0.96 7.05
N PRO A 54 -14.77 0.11 6.44
CA PRO A 54 -14.63 -1.34 6.55
C PRO A 54 -13.33 -1.85 5.95
N GLU A 55 -12.91 -1.34 4.79
CA GLU A 55 -11.64 -1.74 4.16
C GLU A 55 -10.45 -1.37 5.02
N ARG A 56 -10.43 -0.13 5.56
CA ARG A 56 -9.36 0.31 6.46
C ARG A 56 -9.23 -0.60 7.67
N LYS A 57 -10.36 -0.97 8.28
CA LYS A 57 -10.39 -1.90 9.43
C LYS A 57 -9.86 -3.27 9.04
N SER A 58 -10.16 -3.77 7.85
CA SER A 58 -9.60 -5.04 7.36
C SER A 58 -8.08 -4.97 7.23
N TYR A 59 -7.53 -3.92 6.61
CA TYR A 59 -6.08 -3.75 6.49
C TYR A 59 -5.40 -3.58 7.86
N LEU A 60 -6.00 -2.83 8.79
CA LEU A 60 -5.46 -2.64 10.14
C LEU A 60 -5.54 -3.89 11.02
N LYS A 61 -6.52 -4.76 10.78
CA LYS A 61 -6.67 -6.06 11.46
C LYS A 61 -5.87 -7.18 10.78
N GLY A 62 -5.30 -6.92 9.60
CA GLY A 62 -4.63 -7.94 8.79
C GLY A 62 -5.56 -9.01 8.23
N ALA A 63 -6.82 -8.64 7.99
CA ALA A 63 -7.87 -9.51 7.44
C ALA A 63 -8.01 -9.41 5.92
N VAL A 64 -6.98 -8.89 5.23
CA VAL A 64 -6.92 -8.72 3.76
C VAL A 64 -5.94 -9.70 3.14
#